data_AF-A0A6C0I8E8-F1
#
_entry.id   AF-A0A6C0I8E8-F1
#
_cell.length_a   1.000
_cell.length_b   1.000
_cell.length_c   1.000
_cell.angle_alpha   90.00
_cell.angle_beta   90.00
_cell.angle_gamma   90.00
#
_symmetry.space_group_name_H-M   'P 1'
#
loop_
_entity.id
_entity.type
_entity.pdbx_description
1 polymer ?
#
loop_
_entity_poly.entity_id
_entity_poly.type
_entity_poly.pdbx_seq_one_letter_code
_entity_poly.pdbx_strand_id
1 'polypeptide(L)'
;MDSHFVANVLCQVIFFFIFVTIFYFTYAKTVENNVLVNQLDFLIDQSITPEIEFICKNNLYKCEPLITEIAKYLDPNQTSVQRSDNKITEQNNQIMSNAIHIVVITSVIVFLIIFALYFISRTRNSGFFKRFNLLNIIFESTVIIIFVAITEFVFLTYFGSRFITVDVNKVKVALLEKFRDYFNP
;
A
#
# COMPACT_ATOMS: atom_id res chain seq x y z
N MET A 1 -35.69 12.48 4.48
CA MET A 1 -34.86 11.43 3.84
C MET A 1 -35.80 10.45 3.19
N ASP A 2 -35.52 10.03 1.97
CA ASP A 2 -36.28 9.01 1.24
C ASP A 2 -35.40 7.78 0.95
N SER A 3 -36.02 6.67 0.55
CA SER A 3 -35.33 5.43 0.23
C SER A 3 -34.33 5.59 -0.93
N HIS A 4 -34.61 6.54 -1.84
CA HIS A 4 -33.71 6.89 -2.94
C HIS A 4 -32.39 7.47 -2.43
N PHE A 5 -32.44 8.48 -1.56
CA PHE A 5 -31.24 9.09 -0.99
C PHE A 5 -30.40 8.07 -0.22
N VAL A 6 -31.04 7.23 0.61
CA VAL A 6 -30.33 6.20 1.38
C VAL A 6 -29.67 5.17 0.46
N ALA A 7 -30.38 4.69 -0.57
CA ALA A 7 -29.82 3.77 -1.53
C ALA A 7 -28.64 4.38 -2.32
N ASN A 8 -28.72 5.67 -2.65
CA ASN A 8 -27.64 6.38 -3.35
C ASN A 8 -26.38 6.47 -2.48
N VAL A 9 -26.52 6.93 -1.23
CA VAL A 9 -25.39 7.02 -0.29
C VAL A 9 -24.77 5.63 -0.05
N LEU A 10 -25.59 4.60 0.19
CA LEU A 10 -25.09 3.24 0.41
C LEU A 10 -24.36 2.71 -0.84
N CYS A 11 -24.88 2.95 -2.04
CA CYS A 11 -24.25 2.56 -3.28
C CYS A 11 -22.90 3.27 -3.46
N GLN A 12 -22.83 4.58 -3.25
CA GLN A 12 -21.59 5.35 -3.35
C GLN A 12 -20.54 4.89 -2.34
N VAL A 13 -20.92 4.67 -1.09
CA VAL A 13 -20.00 4.21 -0.03
C VAL A 13 -19.42 2.84 -0.37
N ILE A 14 -20.24 1.88 -0.81
CA ILE A 14 -19.73 0.54 -1.13
C ILE A 14 -18.84 0.56 -2.38
N PHE A 15 -19.21 1.37 -3.37
CA PHE A 15 -18.44 1.58 -4.59
C PHE A 15 -17.07 2.19 -4.31
N PHE A 16 -17.01 3.20 -3.45
CA PHE A 16 -15.75 3.78 -2.98
C PHE A 16 -14.92 2.78 -2.19
N PHE A 17 -15.54 2.01 -1.28
CA PHE A 17 -14.83 1.04 -0.46
C PHE A 17 -14.20 -0.10 -1.29
N ILE A 18 -14.94 -0.61 -2.28
CA ILE A 18 -14.43 -1.60 -3.24
C ILE A 18 -13.27 -1.00 -4.05
N PHE A 19 -13.47 0.21 -4.58
CA PHE A 19 -12.44 0.91 -5.37
C PHE A 19 -11.15 1.08 -4.57
N VAL A 20 -11.20 1.66 -3.36
CA VAL A 20 -10.02 1.90 -2.53
C VAL A 20 -9.29 0.61 -2.21
N THR A 21 -10.02 -0.46 -1.89
CA THR A 21 -9.42 -1.77 -1.61
C THR A 21 -8.67 -2.30 -2.83
N ILE A 22 -9.32 -2.34 -3.99
CA ILE A 22 -8.69 -2.83 -5.22
C ILE A 22 -7.51 -1.95 -5.59
N PHE A 23 -7.68 -0.63 -5.59
CA PHE A 23 -6.66 0.34 -5.93
C PHE A 23 -5.42 0.21 -5.04
N TYR A 24 -5.60 0.06 -3.73
CA TYR A 24 -4.51 -0.09 -2.78
C TYR A 24 -3.69 -1.36 -3.05
N PHE A 25 -4.36 -2.52 -3.13
CA PHE A 25 -3.66 -3.81 -3.27
C PHE A 25 -3.09 -4.07 -4.66
N THR A 26 -3.61 -3.42 -5.70
CA THR A 26 -3.12 -3.61 -7.09
C THR A 26 -2.11 -2.54 -7.50
N TYR A 27 -2.46 -1.27 -7.32
CA TYR A 27 -1.67 -0.16 -7.83
C TYR A 27 -0.81 0.47 -6.73
N ALA A 28 -1.38 0.82 -5.58
CA ALA A 28 -0.64 1.57 -4.58
C ALA A 28 0.54 0.79 -4.00
N LYS A 29 0.34 -0.49 -3.69
CA LYS A 29 1.42 -1.41 -3.29
C LYS A 29 2.58 -1.44 -4.28
N THR A 30 2.28 -1.41 -5.58
CA THR A 30 3.31 -1.45 -6.64
C THR A 30 4.10 -0.13 -6.68
N VAL A 31 3.41 1.01 -6.58
CA VAL A 31 4.05 2.32 -6.52
C VAL A 31 4.92 2.43 -5.26
N GLU A 32 4.40 2.05 -4.10
CA GLU A 32 5.14 2.07 -2.82
C GLU A 32 6.41 1.21 -2.89
N ASN A 33 6.33 0.01 -3.44
CA ASN A 33 7.51 -0.85 -3.58
C ASN A 33 8.58 -0.20 -4.46
N ASN A 34 8.20 0.39 -5.60
CA ASN A 34 9.13 1.08 -6.48
C ASN A 34 9.77 2.30 -5.79
N VAL A 35 8.99 3.02 -4.98
CA VAL A 35 9.48 4.17 -4.19
C VAL A 35 10.50 3.72 -3.15
N LEU A 36 10.22 2.64 -2.43
CA LEU A 36 11.13 2.07 -1.43
C LEU A 36 12.44 1.60 -2.06
N VAL A 37 12.38 0.87 -3.19
CA VAL A 37 13.58 0.44 -3.93
C VAL A 37 14.41 1.65 -4.37
N ASN A 38 13.78 2.65 -5.00
CA ASN A 38 14.49 3.86 -5.43
C ASN A 38 15.14 4.63 -4.27
N GLN A 39 14.50 4.66 -3.09
CA GLN A 39 15.08 5.29 -1.90
C GLN A 39 16.23 4.50 -1.31
N LEU A 40 16.14 3.17 -1.31
CA LEU A 40 17.23 2.30 -0.86
C LEU A 40 18.42 2.40 -1.80
N ASP A 41 18.20 2.37 -3.12
CA ASP A 41 19.25 2.56 -4.13
C ASP A 41 19.93 3.92 -3.95
N PHE A 42 19.14 4.99 -3.76
CA PHE A 42 19.68 6.32 -3.48
C PHE A 42 20.53 6.36 -2.20
N LEU A 43 20.09 5.69 -1.13
CA LEU A 43 20.84 5.60 0.13
C LEU A 43 22.15 4.84 -0.03
N ILE A 44 22.11 3.69 -0.71
CA ILE A 44 23.29 2.86 -0.93
C ILE A 44 24.30 3.61 -1.79
N ASP A 45 23.85 4.18 -2.91
CA ASP A 45 24.73 4.83 -3.89
C ASP A 45 25.29 6.16 -3.40
N GLN A 46 24.46 7.00 -2.77
CA GLN A 46 24.87 8.37 -2.42
C GLN A 46 25.32 8.55 -0.98
N SER A 47 24.89 7.69 -0.06
CA SER A 47 25.19 7.86 1.36
C SER A 47 26.20 6.84 1.88
N ILE A 48 26.02 5.56 1.55
CA ILE A 48 26.78 4.48 2.17
C ILE A 48 28.07 4.19 1.40
N THR A 49 27.98 4.02 0.07
CA THR A 49 29.12 3.67 -0.78
C THR A 49 30.28 4.67 -0.67
N PRO A 50 30.06 6.00 -0.72
CA PRO A 50 31.15 6.96 -0.60
C PRO A 50 31.79 7.00 0.79
N GLU A 51 31.01 6.76 1.85
CA GLU A 51 31.51 6.71 3.23
C GLU A 51 32.37 5.45 3.44
N ILE A 52 31.94 4.30 2.92
CA ILE A 52 32.74 3.06 2.93
C ILE A 52 34.01 3.25 2.10
N GLU A 53 33.92 3.81 0.89
CA GLU A 53 35.08 4.07 0.03
C GLU A 53 36.09 4.99 0.72
N PHE A 54 35.62 6.04 1.42
CA PHE A 54 36.46 6.94 2.20
C PHE A 54 37.15 6.23 3.36
N ILE A 55 36.44 5.39 4.12
CA ILE A 55 37.02 4.60 5.22
C ILE A 55 38.06 3.61 4.67
N CYS A 56 37.76 2.93 3.56
CA CYS A 56 38.66 1.97 2.92
C CYS A 56 39.93 2.61 2.37
N LYS A 57 39.83 3.81 1.79
CA LYS A 57 40.98 4.54 1.27
C LYS A 57 41.97 4.94 2.36
N ASN A 58 41.49 5.16 3.59
CA ASN A 58 42.31 5.52 4.75
C ASN A 58 42.81 4.31 5.57
N ASN A 59 42.24 3.11 5.40
CA ASN A 59 42.59 1.90 6.17
C ASN A 59 42.58 0.62 5.29
N LEU A 60 43.46 0.59 4.28
CA LEU A 60 43.57 -0.46 3.25
C LEU A 60 43.57 -1.92 3.78
N TYR A 61 44.16 -2.20 4.95
CA TYR A 61 44.31 -3.56 5.47
C TYR A 61 43.05 -4.14 6.15
N LYS A 62 42.01 -3.34 6.41
CA LYS A 62 40.79 -3.81 7.10
C LYS A 62 39.55 -3.87 6.19
N CYS A 63 39.63 -3.42 4.93
CA CYS A 63 38.44 -3.34 4.08
C CYS A 63 38.07 -4.62 3.32
N GLU A 64 39.05 -5.43 2.94
CA GLU A 64 38.77 -6.73 2.30
C GLU A 64 37.90 -7.65 3.18
N PRO A 65 38.19 -7.86 4.48
CA PRO A 65 37.34 -8.67 5.34
C PRO A 65 35.97 -8.03 5.58
N LEU A 66 35.89 -6.70 5.73
CA LEU A 66 34.64 -5.95 5.94
C LEU A 66 33.69 -6.08 4.73
N ILE A 67 34.21 -5.90 3.52
CA ILE A 67 33.43 -6.06 2.27
C ILE A 67 32.97 -7.52 2.12
N THR A 68 33.84 -8.48 2.46
CA THR A 68 33.50 -9.91 2.39
C THR A 68 32.45 -10.29 3.44
N GLU A 69 32.44 -9.65 4.60
CA GLU A 69 31.47 -9.87 5.68
C GLU A 69 30.11 -9.23 5.34
N ILE A 70 30.10 -8.00 4.80
CA ILE A 70 28.89 -7.36 4.28
C ILE A 70 28.32 -8.17 3.11
N ALA A 71 29.16 -8.65 2.18
CA ALA A 71 28.73 -9.51 1.07
C ALA A 71 28.10 -10.82 1.54
N LYS A 72 28.55 -11.39 2.68
CA LYS A 72 27.91 -12.55 3.30
C LYS A 72 26.54 -12.24 3.86
N TYR A 73 26.32 -11.06 4.44
CA TYR A 73 25.00 -10.63 4.92
C TYR A 73 24.03 -10.25 3.79
N LEU A 74 24.58 -9.86 2.63
CA LEU A 74 23.82 -9.53 1.42
C LEU A 74 23.61 -10.74 0.49
N ASP A 75 24.20 -11.91 0.79
CA ASP A 75 24.01 -13.12 -0.01
C ASP A 75 22.54 -13.57 0.11
N PRO A 76 21.75 -13.52 -0.98
CA PRO A 76 20.33 -13.89 -0.95
C PRO A 76 20.09 -15.35 -0.59
N ASN A 77 21.14 -16.19 -0.59
CA ASN A 77 21.09 -17.59 -0.15
C ASN A 77 21.20 -17.76 1.37
N GLN A 78 21.46 -16.68 2.14
CA GLN A 78 21.37 -16.75 3.59
C GLN A 78 19.92 -16.94 4.03
N THR A 79 19.68 -18.07 4.68
CA THR A 79 18.35 -18.58 5.05
C THR A 79 17.55 -17.65 5.96
N SER A 80 18.19 -16.68 6.62
CA SER A 80 17.56 -15.68 7.48
C SER A 80 16.85 -14.57 6.69
N VAL A 81 17.45 -14.07 5.61
CA VAL A 81 16.87 -13.02 4.75
C VAL A 81 15.67 -13.58 4.01
N GLN A 82 15.81 -14.76 3.41
CA GLN A 82 14.74 -15.44 2.68
C GLN A 82 13.56 -15.83 3.59
N ARG A 83 13.81 -16.21 4.86
CA ARG A 83 12.73 -16.46 5.84
C ARG A 83 12.01 -15.18 6.26
N SER A 84 12.74 -14.06 6.36
CA SER A 84 12.14 -12.76 6.67
C SER A 84 11.23 -12.29 5.53
N ASP A 85 11.69 -12.41 4.29
CA ASP A 85 10.92 -12.05 3.10
C ASP A 85 9.69 -12.94 2.92
N ASN A 86 9.81 -14.24 3.17
CA ASN A 86 8.68 -15.16 3.14
C ASN A 86 7.64 -14.81 4.21
N LYS A 87 8.09 -14.48 5.44
CA LYS A 87 7.19 -14.08 6.53
C LYS A 87 6.46 -12.77 6.21
N ILE A 88 7.15 -11.78 5.65
CA ILE A 88 6.54 -10.50 5.23
C ILE A 88 5.56 -10.73 4.08
N THR A 89 5.91 -11.57 3.11
CA THR A 89 5.02 -11.91 1.98
C THR A 89 3.76 -12.62 2.46
N GLU A 90 3.90 -13.56 3.38
CA GLU A 90 2.77 -14.28 3.96
C GLU A 90 1.86 -13.38 4.80
N GLN A 91 2.44 -12.47 5.60
CA GLN A 91 1.69 -11.45 6.33
C GLN A 91 0.93 -10.51 5.37
N ASN A 92 1.57 -10.05 4.29
CA ASN A 92 0.93 -9.20 3.29
C ASN A 92 -0.22 -9.92 2.58
N ASN A 93 -0.06 -11.21 2.26
CA ASN A 93 -1.12 -12.02 1.66
C ASN A 93 -2.28 -12.25 2.63
N GLN A 94 -2.00 -12.45 3.92
CA GLN A 94 -3.03 -12.55 4.96
C GLN A 94 -3.81 -11.22 5.11
N ILE A 95 -3.12 -10.08 5.13
CA ILE A 95 -3.76 -8.76 5.20
C ILE A 95 -4.65 -8.54 3.97
N MET A 96 -4.16 -8.85 2.77
CA MET A 96 -4.93 -8.75 1.54
C MET A 96 -6.16 -9.66 1.56
N SER A 97 -5.99 -10.92 1.97
CA SER A 97 -7.10 -11.88 2.09
C SER A 97 -8.16 -11.39 3.08
N ASN A 98 -7.75 -10.93 4.25
CA ASN A 98 -8.64 -10.39 5.28
C ASN A 98 -9.40 -9.16 4.77
N ALA A 99 -8.70 -8.23 4.11
CA ALA A 99 -9.33 -7.04 3.55
C ALA A 99 -10.37 -7.39 2.46
N ILE A 100 -10.05 -8.33 1.56
CA ILE A 100 -10.97 -8.83 0.54
C ILE A 100 -12.19 -9.49 1.21
N HIS A 101 -11.98 -10.34 2.23
CA HIS A 101 -13.07 -10.98 2.95
C HIS A 101 -14.03 -9.95 3.59
N ILE A 102 -13.49 -8.92 4.24
CA ILE A 102 -14.29 -7.84 4.83
C ILE A 102 -15.08 -7.12 3.74
N VAL A 103 -14.45 -6.75 2.64
CA VAL A 103 -15.11 -6.06 1.52
C VAL A 103 -16.23 -6.90 0.94
N VAL A 104 -16.02 -8.20 0.75
CA VAL A 104 -17.05 -9.11 0.23
C VAL A 104 -18.24 -9.18 1.19
N ILE A 105 -18.00 -9.41 2.49
CA ILE A 105 -19.06 -9.52 3.49
C ILE A 105 -19.86 -8.21 3.58
N THR A 106 -19.18 -7.07 3.70
CA THR A 106 -19.81 -5.76 3.76
C THR A 106 -20.59 -5.45 2.48
N SER A 107 -20.03 -5.79 1.30
CA SER A 107 -20.71 -5.61 0.02
C SER A 107 -22.01 -6.40 -0.03
N VAL A 108 -21.98 -7.68 0.35
CA VAL A 108 -23.18 -8.53 0.36
C VAL A 108 -24.25 -7.94 1.27
N ILE A 109 -23.89 -7.51 2.48
CA ILE A 109 -24.84 -6.90 3.43
C ILE A 109 -25.45 -5.61 2.86
N VAL A 110 -24.62 -4.72 2.31
CA VAL A 110 -25.10 -3.45 1.75
C VAL A 110 -25.99 -3.67 0.53
N PHE A 111 -25.62 -4.58 -0.37
CA PHE A 111 -26.45 -4.94 -1.52
C PHE A 111 -27.77 -5.56 -1.11
N LEU A 112 -27.81 -6.41 -0.07
CA LEU A 112 -29.06 -6.93 0.49
C LEU A 112 -29.96 -5.82 1.01
N ILE A 113 -29.40 -4.81 1.69
CA ILE A 113 -30.15 -3.65 2.17
C ILE A 113 -30.71 -2.84 0.98
N ILE A 114 -29.88 -2.53 -0.02
CA ILE A 114 -30.31 -1.80 -1.23
C ILE A 114 -31.41 -2.57 -1.97
N PHE A 115 -31.27 -3.89 -2.11
CA PHE A 115 -32.25 -4.74 -2.77
C PHE A 115 -33.57 -4.80 -2.00
N ALA A 116 -33.51 -4.92 -0.67
CA ALA A 116 -34.69 -4.85 0.19
C ALA A 116 -35.41 -3.50 0.05
N LEU A 117 -34.67 -2.38 0.08
CA LEU A 117 -35.22 -1.03 -0.13
C LEU A 117 -35.91 -0.90 -1.50
N TYR A 118 -35.29 -1.43 -2.55
CA TYR A 118 -35.86 -1.43 -3.89
C TYR A 118 -37.16 -2.25 -3.97
N PHE A 119 -37.18 -3.47 -3.42
CA PHE A 119 -38.36 -4.33 -3.45
C PHE A 119 -39.53 -3.75 -2.65
N ILE A 120 -39.24 -3.21 -1.45
CA ILE A 120 -40.25 -2.55 -0.61
C ILE A 120 -40.79 -1.30 -1.30
N SER A 121 -39.91 -0.50 -1.91
CA SER A 121 -40.29 0.70 -2.66
C SER A 121 -41.16 0.42 -3.88
N ARG A 122 -40.94 -0.72 -4.55
CA ARG A 122 -41.79 -1.15 -5.68
C ARG A 122 -43.20 -1.52 -5.23
N THR A 123 -43.31 -2.15 -4.05
CA THR A 123 -44.55 -2.71 -3.48
C THR A 123 -45.37 -1.66 -2.71
N ARG A 124 -44.70 -0.76 -1.97
CA ARG A 124 -45.34 0.31 -1.18
C ARG A 124 -44.89 1.67 -1.71
N ASN A 125 -45.77 2.33 -2.46
CA ASN A 125 -45.54 3.70 -2.91
C ASN A 125 -46.11 4.71 -1.91
N SER A 126 -45.55 4.80 -0.70
CA SER A 126 -45.98 5.76 0.32
C SER A 126 -44.82 6.36 1.10
N GLY A 127 -44.86 7.69 1.28
CA GLY A 127 -43.93 8.46 2.09
C GLY A 127 -42.45 8.24 1.75
N PHE A 128 -41.76 7.48 2.63
CA PHE A 128 -40.33 7.19 2.57
C PHE A 128 -39.94 6.28 1.39
N PHE A 129 -40.83 5.39 0.94
CA PHE A 129 -40.53 4.32 -0.01
C PHE A 129 -40.88 4.68 -1.47
N LYS A 130 -40.56 5.90 -1.90
CA LYS A 130 -40.83 6.34 -3.28
C LYS A 130 -40.05 5.51 -4.28
N ARG A 131 -40.74 5.08 -5.34
CA ARG A 131 -40.14 4.32 -6.45
C ARG A 131 -38.91 5.03 -6.98
N PHE A 132 -37.82 4.29 -7.09
CA PHE A 132 -36.57 4.78 -7.62
C PHE A 132 -35.95 3.79 -8.61
N ASN A 133 -35.09 4.32 -9.47
CA ASN A 133 -34.40 3.54 -10.48
C ASN A 133 -32.99 3.17 -10.00
N LEU A 134 -32.77 1.89 -9.70
CA LEU A 134 -31.46 1.37 -9.29
C LEU A 134 -30.38 1.58 -10.36
N LEU A 135 -30.73 1.49 -11.65
CA LEU A 135 -29.75 1.64 -12.73
C LEU A 135 -29.18 3.05 -12.78
N ASN A 136 -30.00 4.07 -12.51
CA ASN A 136 -29.53 5.45 -12.45
C ASN A 136 -28.57 5.65 -11.27
N ILE A 137 -28.90 5.12 -10.09
CA ILE A 137 -28.02 5.20 -8.91
C ILE A 137 -26.67 4.54 -9.19
N ILE A 138 -26.69 3.34 -9.77
CA ILE A 138 -25.47 2.60 -10.11
C ILE A 138 -24.64 3.41 -11.12
N PHE A 139 -25.27 3.93 -12.18
CA PHE A 139 -24.60 4.72 -13.20
C PHE A 139 -23.94 5.98 -12.62
N GLU A 140 -24.70 6.77 -11.83
CA GLU A 140 -24.17 7.97 -11.15
C GLU A 140 -23.00 7.61 -10.23
N SER A 141 -23.13 6.55 -9.42
CA SER A 141 -22.08 6.10 -8.52
C SER A 141 -20.83 5.63 -9.27
N THR A 142 -21.00 4.93 -10.41
CA THR A 142 -19.89 4.50 -11.27
C THR A 142 -19.15 5.69 -11.87
N VAL A 143 -19.87 6.69 -12.38
CA VAL A 143 -19.25 7.91 -12.92
C VAL A 143 -18.43 8.62 -11.84
N ILE A 144 -18.97 8.73 -10.62
CA ILE A 144 -18.24 9.33 -9.49
C ILE A 144 -16.97 8.53 -9.17
N ILE A 145 -17.04 7.19 -9.08
CA ILE A 145 -15.82 6.39 -8.84
C ILE A 145 -14.78 6.64 -9.93
N ILE A 146 -15.18 6.72 -11.21
CA ILE A 146 -14.21 6.91 -12.30
C ILE A 146 -13.43 8.20 -12.10
N PHE A 147 -14.10 9.29 -11.73
CA PHE A 147 -13.41 10.54 -11.41
C PHE A 147 -12.47 10.39 -10.21
N VAL A 148 -12.94 9.76 -9.12
CA VAL A 148 -12.11 9.47 -7.94
C VAL A 148 -10.88 8.63 -8.33
N ALA A 149 -11.06 7.62 -9.17
CA ALA A 149 -10.01 6.72 -9.62
C ALA A 149 -8.95 7.45 -10.45
N ILE A 150 -9.38 8.34 -11.34
CA ILE A 150 -8.45 9.18 -12.12
C ILE A 150 -7.69 10.11 -11.17
N THR A 151 -8.38 10.76 -10.22
CA THR A 151 -7.71 11.68 -9.29
C THR A 151 -6.70 10.97 -8.40
N GLU A 152 -7.05 9.79 -7.85
CA GLU A 152 -6.16 8.99 -7.02
C GLU A 152 -4.97 8.45 -7.81
N PHE A 153 -5.23 7.97 -9.04
CA PHE A 153 -4.16 7.54 -9.94
C PHE A 153 -3.16 8.67 -10.18
N VAL A 154 -3.63 9.85 -10.61
CA VAL A 154 -2.76 11.02 -10.85
C VAL A 154 -2.04 11.42 -9.57
N PHE A 155 -2.74 11.48 -8.44
CA PHE A 155 -2.15 11.86 -7.17
C PHE A 155 -1.00 10.92 -6.77
N LEU A 156 -1.24 9.61 -6.82
CA LEU A 156 -0.26 8.63 -6.41
C LEU A 156 0.92 8.53 -7.40
N THR A 157 0.66 8.60 -8.70
CA THR A 157 1.72 8.55 -9.72
C THR A 157 2.66 9.75 -9.62
N TYR A 158 2.13 10.97 -9.46
CA TYR A 158 2.95 12.18 -9.55
C TYR A 158 3.46 12.68 -8.19
N PHE A 159 2.67 12.56 -7.14
CA PHE A 159 3.03 13.04 -5.80
C PHE A 159 3.49 11.89 -4.91
N GLY A 160 2.75 10.77 -4.88
CA GLY A 160 3.09 9.60 -4.06
C GLY A 160 4.45 9.00 -4.41
N SER A 161 4.78 8.92 -5.69
CA SER A 161 6.07 8.38 -6.17
C SER A 161 7.31 9.17 -5.75
N ARG A 162 7.14 10.42 -5.30
CA ARG A 162 8.24 11.32 -4.91
C ARG A 162 8.37 11.48 -3.40
N PHE A 163 7.51 10.81 -2.63
CA PHE A 163 7.50 10.96 -1.18
C PHE A 163 8.64 10.14 -0.55
N ILE A 164 9.59 10.82 0.10
CA ILE A 164 10.71 10.18 0.81
C ILE A 164 10.21 9.70 2.17
N THR A 165 10.15 8.38 2.38
CA THR A 165 9.70 7.76 3.64
C THR A 165 10.87 7.35 4.52
N VAL A 166 12.06 7.14 3.96
CA VAL A 166 13.22 6.66 4.72
C VAL A 166 13.99 7.81 5.39
N ASP A 167 14.15 7.72 6.71
CA ASP A 167 15.00 8.62 7.50
C ASP A 167 16.48 8.25 7.30
N VAL A 168 17.11 8.95 6.36
CA VAL A 168 18.53 8.80 5.99
C VAL A 168 19.45 8.83 7.21
N ASN A 169 19.16 9.68 8.20
CA ASN A 169 20.03 9.85 9.35
C ASN A 169 19.98 8.64 10.28
N LYS A 170 18.81 8.03 10.47
CA LYS A 170 18.70 6.80 11.27
C LYS A 170 19.45 5.65 10.65
N VAL A 171 19.39 5.50 9.32
CA VAL A 171 20.14 4.45 8.60
C VAL A 171 21.64 4.69 8.74
N LYS A 172 22.10 5.94 8.57
CA LYS A 172 23.52 6.30 8.76
C LYS A 172 24.01 6.02 10.18
N VAL A 173 23.25 6.41 11.21
CA VAL A 173 23.63 6.17 12.61
C VAL A 173 23.75 4.67 12.90
N ALA A 174 22.77 3.87 12.46
CA ALA A 174 22.80 2.42 12.65
C ALA A 174 24.03 1.77 11.96
N LEU A 175 24.39 2.24 10.77
CA LEU A 175 25.59 1.77 10.06
C LEU A 175 26.88 2.19 10.77
N LEU A 176 26.98 3.45 11.20
CA LEU A 176 28.14 3.96 11.91
C LEU A 176 28.35 3.26 13.26
N GLU A 177 27.28 2.95 13.99
CA GLU A 177 27.37 2.15 15.22
C GLU A 177 27.93 0.74 14.95
N LYS A 178 27.44 0.07 13.89
CA LYS A 178 27.96 -1.25 13.50
C LYS A 178 29.41 -1.21 13.05
N PHE A 179 29.82 -0.18 12.30
CA PHE A 179 31.21 0.01 11.93
C PHE A 179 32.09 0.32 13.15
N ARG A 180 31.63 1.17 14.07
CA ARG A 180 32.36 1.49 15.30
C ARG A 180 32.62 0.24 16.13
N ASP A 181 31.60 -0.58 16.34
CA ASP A 181 31.71 -1.82 17.12
C ASP A 181 32.63 -2.85 16.43
N TYR A 182 32.71 -2.85 15.10
CA TYR A 182 33.65 -3.70 14.34
C TYR A 182 35.11 -3.23 14.44
N PHE A 183 35.34 -1.92 14.36
CA PHE A 183 36.69 -1.36 14.39
C PHE A 183 37.25 -1.20 15.81
N ASN A 184 36.39 -1.24 16.83
CA ASN A 184 36.71 -1.04 18.24
C ASN A 184 36.02 -2.13 19.11
N PRO A 185 36.43 -3.41 18.97
CA PRO A 185 35.82 -4.53 19.69
C PRO A 185 36.03 -4.48 21.20
#